data_AF-A0A4Y2HP21-F1
#
_entry.id   AF-A0A4Y2HP21-F1
#
_cell.length_a   1.000
_cell.length_b   1.000
_cell.length_c   1.000
_cell.angle_alpha   90.00
_cell.angle_beta   90.00
_cell.angle_gamma   90.00
#
_symmetry.space_group_name_H-M   'P 1'
#
loop_
_entity.id
_entity.type
_entity.pdbx_description
1 polymer ?
#
loop_
_entity_poly.entity_id
_entity_poly.type
_entity_poly.pdbx_seq_one_letter_code
_entity_poly.pdbx_strand_id
1 'polypeptide(L)'
;MAPPRKRKCARSIQRRERERIAASRANESSELCQQRQLADSERTAAARAYETEDERYSRQAANAQRMAIARASEITEERYRRQAADAQRTATARAYENTEERCRRQEADAQRISNVRYEVWRQKENSAFQYSSNICYESDPLIAIGRMTLECNFCQALRWKGESPGMCCSNGKIRLHSLQAPPEPLYTLLTADYSDAVHFQDNVRKYNACFQMTSFDSTKEIRHLKFKVKCTIE
;
A
#
# COMPACT_ATOMS: atom_id res chain seq x y z
N MET A 1 68.06 35.49 -45.75
CA MET A 1 67.41 34.41 -44.95
C MET A 1 66.06 34.91 -44.46
N ALA A 2 64.96 34.40 -44.99
CA ALA A 2 63.63 34.71 -44.47
C ALA A 2 63.42 33.96 -43.13
N PRO A 3 62.86 34.58 -42.08
CA PRO A 3 62.70 33.92 -40.78
C PRO A 3 61.66 32.79 -40.87
N PRO A 4 61.82 31.70 -40.11
CA PRO A 4 60.92 30.57 -40.19
C PRO A 4 59.54 30.96 -39.66
N ARG A 5 58.50 30.76 -40.48
CA ARG A 5 57.10 30.95 -40.06
C ARG A 5 56.77 29.93 -38.96
N LYS A 6 56.60 30.41 -37.73
CA LYS A 6 56.18 29.60 -36.58
C LYS A 6 54.81 28.97 -36.87
N ARG A 7 54.76 27.65 -37.12
CA ARG A 7 53.50 26.90 -37.24
C ARG A 7 52.81 26.90 -35.88
N LYS A 8 51.67 27.60 -35.76
CA LYS A 8 50.89 27.65 -34.51
C LYS A 8 50.31 26.25 -34.23
N CYS A 9 50.49 25.75 -33.01
CA CYS A 9 49.94 24.48 -32.56
C CYS A 9 48.39 24.50 -32.64
N ALA A 10 47.76 23.47 -33.20
CA ALA A 10 46.31 23.40 -33.42
C ALA A 10 45.47 23.70 -32.16
N ARG A 11 45.94 23.26 -30.98
CA ARG A 11 45.29 23.56 -29.68
C ARG A 11 45.25 25.06 -29.36
N SER A 12 46.30 25.80 -29.74
CA SER A 12 46.37 27.26 -29.54
C SER A 12 45.43 28.03 -30.48
N ILE A 13 45.16 27.48 -31.66
CA ILE A 13 44.21 28.05 -32.63
C ILE A 13 42.78 27.83 -32.15
N GLN A 14 42.45 26.61 -31.73
CA GLN A 14 41.12 26.28 -31.18
C GLN A 14 40.78 27.10 -29.93
N ARG A 15 41.75 27.34 -29.06
CA ARG A 15 41.55 28.19 -27.88
C ARG A 15 41.20 29.63 -28.26
N ARG A 16 41.97 30.24 -29.16
CA ARG A 16 41.70 31.60 -29.66
C ARG A 16 40.36 31.72 -30.36
N GLU A 17 39.95 30.68 -31.08
CA GLU A 17 38.64 30.64 -31.73
C GLU A 17 37.50 30.61 -30.71
N ARG A 18 37.61 29.79 -29.67
CA ARG A 18 36.63 29.75 -28.57
C ARG A 18 36.54 31.09 -27.84
N GLU A 19 37.69 31.72 -27.57
CA GLU A 19 37.75 33.05 -26.94
C GLU A 19 37.11 34.13 -27.81
N ARG A 20 37.38 34.11 -29.13
CA ARG A 20 36.76 35.02 -30.10
C ARG A 20 35.24 34.85 -30.16
N ILE A 21 34.77 33.60 -30.23
CA ILE A 21 33.34 33.30 -30.23
C ILE A 21 32.74 33.81 -28.92
N ALA A 22 33.30 33.48 -27.75
CA ALA A 22 32.80 33.92 -26.45
C ALA A 22 32.70 35.44 -26.33
N ALA A 23 33.73 36.17 -26.79
CA ALA A 23 33.72 37.63 -26.83
C ALA A 23 32.61 38.18 -27.75
N SER A 24 32.41 37.57 -28.92
CA SER A 24 31.30 37.90 -29.81
C SER A 24 29.95 37.67 -29.11
N ARG A 25 29.78 36.55 -28.40
CA ARG A 25 28.53 36.23 -27.69
C ARG A 25 28.23 37.21 -26.55
N ALA A 26 29.27 37.68 -25.86
CA ALA A 26 29.13 38.62 -24.76
C ALA A 26 28.69 40.01 -25.22
N ASN A 27 29.00 40.38 -26.47
CA ASN A 27 28.69 41.68 -27.04
C ASN A 27 27.47 41.65 -27.98
N GLU A 28 26.73 40.55 -28.02
CA GLU A 28 25.52 40.43 -28.83
C GLU A 28 24.36 41.23 -28.23
N SER A 29 23.51 41.78 -29.11
CA SER A 29 22.24 42.35 -28.69
C SER A 29 21.28 41.25 -28.21
N SER A 30 20.27 41.64 -27.42
CA SER A 30 19.22 40.71 -26.96
C SER A 30 18.53 40.00 -28.13
N GLU A 31 18.28 40.72 -29.22
CA GLU A 31 17.58 40.18 -30.39
C GLU A 31 18.44 39.15 -31.16
N LEU A 32 19.72 39.44 -31.39
CA LEU A 32 20.66 38.50 -32.01
C LEU A 32 20.87 37.26 -31.13
N CYS A 33 20.90 37.44 -29.81
CA CYS A 33 20.98 36.33 -28.87
C CYS A 33 19.74 35.42 -28.96
N GLN A 34 18.53 36.00 -29.03
CA GLN A 34 17.28 35.27 -29.20
C GLN A 34 17.24 34.51 -30.53
N GLN A 35 17.57 35.17 -31.65
CA GLN A 35 17.62 34.53 -32.96
C GLN A 35 18.58 33.34 -32.99
N ARG A 36 19.76 33.47 -32.37
CA ARG A 36 20.71 32.37 -32.27
C ARG A 36 20.17 31.22 -31.41
N GLN A 37 19.54 31.51 -30.27
CA GLN A 37 18.95 30.48 -29.40
C GLN A 37 17.83 29.72 -30.12
N LEU A 38 16.98 30.42 -30.87
CA LEU A 38 15.95 29.82 -31.71
C LEU A 38 16.57 28.91 -32.76
N ALA A 39 17.55 29.40 -33.51
CA ALA A 39 18.24 28.59 -34.52
C ALA A 39 18.94 27.35 -33.92
N ASP A 40 19.47 27.44 -32.70
CA ASP A 40 20.08 26.30 -32.00
C ASP A 40 19.05 25.28 -31.51
N SER A 41 17.91 25.76 -31.01
CA SER A 41 16.75 24.94 -30.65
C SER A 41 16.23 24.19 -31.87
N GLU A 42 16.06 24.88 -33.00
CA GLU A 42 15.61 24.29 -34.27
C GLU A 42 16.58 23.23 -34.80
N ARG A 43 17.88 23.54 -34.85
CA ARG A 43 18.90 22.54 -35.23
C ARG A 43 18.86 21.30 -34.34
N THR A 44 18.72 21.51 -33.03
CA THR A 44 18.65 20.41 -32.06
C THR A 44 17.37 19.59 -32.23
N ALA A 45 16.23 20.23 -32.48
CA ALA A 45 14.97 19.56 -32.75
C ALA A 45 15.03 18.75 -34.05
N ALA A 46 15.59 19.33 -35.12
CA ALA A 46 15.80 18.64 -36.39
C ALA A 46 16.72 17.43 -36.23
N ALA A 47 17.85 17.57 -35.52
CA ALA A 47 18.75 16.45 -35.24
C ALA A 47 18.02 15.32 -34.49
N ARG A 48 17.22 15.66 -33.47
CA ARG A 48 16.43 14.68 -32.69
C ARG A 48 15.31 13.99 -33.50
N ALA A 49 14.78 14.65 -34.53
CA ALA A 49 13.75 14.09 -35.38
C ALA A 49 14.26 12.93 -36.26
N TYR A 50 15.55 12.96 -36.61
CA TYR A 50 16.22 11.93 -37.41
C TYR A 50 17.08 10.96 -36.58
N GLU A 51 17.04 11.05 -35.24
CA GLU A 51 17.72 10.09 -34.36
C GLU A 51 17.17 8.67 -34.57
N THR A 52 18.07 7.70 -34.64
CA THR A 52 17.72 6.29 -34.54
C THR A 52 17.25 5.94 -33.13
N GLU A 53 16.57 4.81 -32.96
CA GLU A 53 16.08 4.39 -31.64
C GLU A 53 17.23 4.13 -30.66
N ASP A 54 18.36 3.57 -31.12
CA ASP A 54 19.55 3.32 -30.31
C ASP A 54 20.22 4.62 -29.86
N GLU A 55 20.32 5.62 -30.74
CA GLU A 55 20.84 6.95 -30.40
C GLU A 55 19.92 7.66 -29.40
N ARG A 56 18.60 7.56 -29.59
CA ARG A 56 17.59 8.09 -28.67
C ARG A 56 17.70 7.44 -27.30
N TYR A 57 17.81 6.11 -27.24
CA TYR A 57 17.98 5.36 -26.00
C TYR A 57 19.26 5.77 -25.29
N SER A 58 20.39 5.82 -26.02
CA SER A 58 21.69 6.22 -25.48
C SER A 58 21.66 7.64 -24.93
N ARG A 59 21.01 8.59 -25.63
CA ARG A 59 20.83 9.97 -25.17
C ARG A 59 19.98 10.04 -23.89
N GLN A 60 18.86 9.32 -23.84
CA GLN A 60 17.98 9.28 -22.68
C GLN A 60 18.68 8.65 -21.47
N ALA A 61 19.40 7.55 -21.67
CA ALA A 61 20.19 6.88 -20.65
C ALA A 61 21.30 7.78 -20.10
N ALA A 62 22.07 8.44 -20.98
CA ALA A 62 23.08 9.40 -20.57
C ALA A 62 22.48 10.59 -19.79
N ASN A 63 21.30 11.06 -20.20
CA ASN A 63 20.60 12.12 -19.47
C ASN A 63 20.12 11.66 -18.09
N ALA A 64 19.55 10.46 -17.99
CA ALA A 64 19.12 9.87 -16.72
C ALA A 64 20.31 9.69 -15.76
N GLN A 65 21.45 9.21 -16.26
CA GLN A 65 22.69 9.08 -15.48
C GLN A 65 23.19 10.43 -14.98
N ARG A 66 23.27 11.45 -15.84
CA ARG A 66 23.67 12.81 -15.42
C ARG A 66 22.76 13.36 -14.33
N MET A 67 21.45 13.20 -14.46
CA MET A 67 20.49 13.64 -13.45
C MET A 67 20.60 12.85 -12.14
N ALA A 68 20.85 11.55 -12.21
CA ALA A 68 21.06 10.71 -11.03
C ALA A 68 22.33 11.14 -10.26
N ILE A 69 23.43 11.38 -10.98
CA ILE A 69 24.69 11.87 -10.40
C ILE A 69 24.47 13.24 -9.75
N ALA A 70 23.84 14.18 -10.45
CA ALA A 70 23.55 15.51 -9.92
C ALA A 70 22.72 15.43 -8.62
N ARG A 71 21.64 14.61 -8.61
CA ARG A 71 20.79 14.39 -7.43
C ARG A 71 21.53 13.70 -6.28
N ALA A 72 22.48 12.81 -6.58
CA ALA A 72 23.29 12.15 -5.57
C ALA A 72 24.29 13.12 -4.90
N SER A 73 24.77 14.12 -5.65
CA SER A 73 25.66 15.17 -5.14
C SER A 73 24.92 16.36 -4.47
N GLU A 74 23.59 16.42 -4.53
CA GLU A 74 22.80 17.51 -3.94
C GLU A 74 23.03 17.60 -2.43
N ILE A 75 23.33 18.80 -1.94
CA ILE A 75 23.28 19.10 -0.51
C ILE A 75 21.83 19.20 -0.03
N THR A 76 21.61 19.18 1.28
CA THR A 76 20.27 19.16 1.88
C THR A 76 19.40 20.34 1.44
N GLU A 77 19.94 21.56 1.45
CA GLU A 77 19.19 22.75 1.05
C GLU A 77 18.77 22.73 -0.43
N GLU A 78 19.67 22.30 -1.32
CA GLU A 78 19.37 22.14 -2.75
C GLU A 78 18.27 21.09 -2.97
N ARG A 79 18.34 19.98 -2.23
CA ARG A 79 17.29 18.94 -2.25
C ARG A 79 15.94 19.51 -1.83
N TYR A 80 15.88 20.30 -0.75
CA TYR A 80 14.63 20.94 -0.30
C TYR A 80 14.09 21.91 -1.34
N ARG A 81 14.94 22.78 -1.90
CA ARG A 81 14.52 23.72 -2.96
C ARG A 81 13.98 22.97 -4.19
N ARG A 82 14.63 21.89 -4.62
CA ARG A 82 14.15 21.06 -5.75
C ARG A 82 12.81 20.41 -5.45
N GLN A 83 12.64 19.80 -4.28
CA GLN A 83 11.38 19.17 -3.87
C GLN A 83 10.25 20.19 -3.75
N ALA A 84 10.52 21.36 -3.17
CA ALA A 84 9.54 22.44 -3.08
C ALA A 84 9.11 22.94 -4.47
N ALA A 85 10.07 23.14 -5.37
CA ALA A 85 9.76 23.54 -6.75
C ALA A 85 8.96 22.46 -7.51
N ASP A 86 9.24 21.18 -7.28
CA ASP A 86 8.51 20.07 -7.89
C ASP A 86 7.08 19.94 -7.37
N ALA A 87 6.90 20.10 -6.06
CA ALA A 87 5.59 20.16 -5.43
C ALA A 87 4.77 21.35 -5.97
N GLN A 88 5.40 22.52 -6.12
CA GLN A 88 4.76 23.71 -6.67
C GLN A 88 4.34 23.49 -8.13
N ARG A 89 5.23 22.98 -9.00
CA ARG A 89 4.89 22.64 -10.39
C ARG A 89 3.73 21.66 -10.48
N THR A 90 3.73 20.64 -9.63
CA THR A 90 2.64 19.65 -9.60
C THR A 90 1.33 20.28 -9.13
N ALA A 91 1.38 21.15 -8.11
CA ALA A 91 0.20 21.86 -7.62
C ALA A 91 -0.37 22.82 -8.66
N THR A 92 0.49 23.56 -9.37
CA THR A 92 0.05 24.45 -10.46
C THR A 92 -0.55 23.66 -11.61
N ALA A 93 0.07 22.53 -12.02
CA ALA A 93 -0.49 21.67 -13.06
C ALA A 93 -1.90 21.19 -12.68
N ARG A 94 -2.08 20.72 -11.43
CA ARG A 94 -3.38 20.29 -10.91
C ARG A 94 -4.42 21.41 -10.80
N ALA A 95 -3.99 22.65 -10.59
CA ALA A 95 -4.89 23.81 -10.52
C ALA A 95 -5.49 24.17 -11.89
N TYR A 96 -4.73 23.93 -12.97
CA TYR A 96 -5.17 24.16 -14.35
C TYR A 96 -5.75 22.91 -15.04
N GLU A 97 -5.79 21.75 -14.37
CA GLU A 97 -6.42 20.52 -14.89
C GLU A 97 -7.90 20.76 -15.23
N ASN A 98 -8.29 20.36 -16.43
CA ASN A 98 -9.71 20.26 -16.78
C ASN A 98 -10.38 19.05 -16.09
N THR A 99 -11.69 18.92 -16.23
CA THR A 99 -12.47 17.86 -15.57
C THR A 99 -12.09 16.45 -16.03
N GLU A 100 -11.84 16.26 -17.33
CA GLU A 100 -11.45 14.96 -17.89
C GLU A 100 -10.05 14.52 -17.46
N GLU A 101 -9.09 15.45 -17.46
CA GLU A 101 -7.73 15.22 -16.96
C GLU A 101 -7.73 14.86 -15.48
N ARG A 102 -8.52 15.59 -14.68
CA ARG A 102 -8.70 15.29 -13.26
C ARG A 102 -9.27 13.89 -13.05
N CYS A 103 -10.30 13.51 -13.81
CA CYS A 103 -10.92 12.19 -13.72
C CYS A 103 -9.91 11.08 -14.05
N ARG A 104 -9.21 11.19 -15.19
CA ARG A 104 -8.17 10.24 -15.61
C ARG A 104 -7.07 10.08 -14.58
N ARG A 105 -6.60 11.19 -13.99
CA ARG A 105 -5.58 11.15 -12.92
C ARG A 105 -6.10 10.43 -11.67
N GLN A 106 -7.33 10.73 -11.24
CA GLN A 106 -7.94 10.09 -10.07
C GLN A 106 -8.15 8.59 -10.29
N GLU A 107 -8.60 8.18 -11.47
CA GLU A 107 -8.74 6.77 -11.85
C GLU A 107 -7.40 6.06 -11.86
N ALA A 108 -6.37 6.65 -12.49
CA ALA A 108 -5.02 6.09 -12.50
C ALA A 108 -4.42 5.98 -11.09
N ASP A 109 -4.63 6.99 -10.24
CA ASP A 109 -4.21 6.96 -8.84
C ASP A 109 -4.95 5.86 -8.07
N ALA A 110 -6.25 5.71 -8.26
CA ALA A 110 -7.06 4.67 -7.63
C ALA A 110 -6.62 3.27 -8.07
N GLN A 111 -6.38 3.06 -9.37
CA GLN A 111 -5.87 1.80 -9.92
C GLN A 111 -4.49 1.48 -9.35
N ARG A 112 -3.58 2.45 -9.30
CA ARG A 112 -2.24 2.27 -8.72
C ARG A 112 -2.32 1.87 -7.25
N ILE A 113 -3.14 2.56 -6.45
CA ILE A 113 -3.33 2.22 -5.02
C ILE A 113 -3.95 0.82 -4.87
N SER A 114 -4.92 0.49 -5.71
CA SER A 114 -5.55 -0.84 -5.75
C SER A 114 -4.53 -1.93 -6.05
N ASN A 115 -3.71 -1.75 -7.09
CA ASN A 115 -2.69 -2.72 -7.49
C ASN A 115 -1.67 -2.93 -6.39
N VAL A 116 -1.19 -1.86 -5.75
CA VAL A 116 -0.27 -1.98 -4.60
C VAL A 116 -0.92 -2.78 -3.47
N ARG A 117 -2.18 -2.51 -3.13
CA ARG A 117 -2.89 -3.28 -2.10
C ARG A 117 -3.05 -4.75 -2.52
N TYR A 118 -3.45 -5.00 -3.75
CA TYR A 118 -3.65 -6.34 -4.29
C TYR A 118 -2.35 -7.15 -4.29
N GLU A 119 -1.21 -6.54 -4.67
CA GLU A 119 0.09 -7.21 -4.67
C GLU A 119 0.48 -7.74 -3.28
N VAL A 120 0.15 -7.02 -2.21
CA VAL A 120 0.45 -7.49 -0.85
C VAL A 120 -0.45 -8.67 -0.47
N TRP A 121 -1.73 -8.66 -0.88
CA TRP A 121 -2.65 -9.78 -0.64
C TRP A 121 -2.40 -10.99 -1.54
N ARG A 122 -1.79 -10.81 -2.72
CA ARG A 122 -1.49 -11.88 -3.69
C ARG A 122 -0.68 -13.02 -3.07
N GLN A 123 0.27 -12.71 -2.18
CA GLN A 123 1.09 -13.73 -1.50
C GLN A 123 0.30 -14.53 -0.45
N LYS A 124 -0.89 -14.08 -0.09
CA LYS A 124 -1.77 -14.67 0.92
C LYS A 124 -3.09 -15.15 0.33
N GLU A 125 -3.17 -15.21 -1.00
CA GLU A 125 -4.32 -15.72 -1.71
C GLU A 125 -4.62 -17.14 -1.21
N ASN A 126 -5.87 -17.40 -0.84
CA ASN A 126 -6.33 -18.68 -0.29
C ASN A 126 -5.70 -19.13 1.04
N SER A 127 -4.93 -18.28 1.73
CA SER A 127 -4.35 -18.60 3.04
C SER A 127 -5.40 -18.99 4.10
N ALA A 128 -6.65 -18.55 3.94
CA ALA A 128 -7.76 -18.93 4.82
C ALA A 128 -8.24 -20.37 4.61
N PHE A 129 -8.06 -20.93 3.41
CA PHE A 129 -8.46 -22.30 3.06
C PHE A 129 -7.29 -23.29 3.14
N GLN A 130 -6.09 -22.83 2.83
CA GLN A 130 -4.87 -23.60 2.91
C GLN A 130 -3.83 -22.84 3.74
N TYR A 131 -3.79 -23.18 5.02
CA TYR A 131 -2.83 -22.59 5.95
C TYR A 131 -1.40 -22.94 5.53
N SER A 132 -0.54 -21.93 5.38
CA SER A 132 0.88 -22.10 5.07
C SER A 132 1.74 -21.71 6.26
N SER A 133 2.39 -22.67 6.91
CA SER A 133 3.24 -22.45 8.08
C SER A 133 4.48 -21.57 7.79
N ASN A 134 4.81 -21.35 6.52
CA ASN A 134 5.91 -20.48 6.10
C ASN A 134 5.58 -18.98 6.21
N ILE A 135 4.30 -18.62 6.39
CA ILE A 135 3.85 -17.23 6.55
C ILE A 135 3.69 -16.95 8.04
N CYS A 136 4.38 -15.93 8.55
CA CYS A 136 4.21 -15.49 9.93
C CYS A 136 2.94 -14.63 10.07
N TYR A 137 1.77 -15.29 10.18
CA TYR A 137 0.47 -14.60 10.29
C TYR A 137 0.32 -13.76 11.57
N GLU A 138 0.96 -14.17 12.67
CA GLU A 138 0.81 -13.51 13.99
C GLU A 138 1.37 -12.09 14.02
N SER A 139 2.45 -11.83 13.29
CA SER A 139 3.10 -10.52 13.24
C SER A 139 2.73 -9.69 12.00
N ASP A 140 1.86 -10.22 11.14
CA ASP A 140 1.54 -9.57 9.87
C ASP A 140 0.66 -8.33 10.07
N PRO A 141 1.11 -7.12 9.69
CA PRO A 141 0.36 -5.89 9.89
C PRO A 141 -1.00 -5.85 9.19
N LEU A 142 -1.20 -6.63 8.11
CA LEU A 142 -2.49 -6.69 7.40
C LEU A 142 -3.51 -7.58 8.10
N ILE A 143 -3.05 -8.52 8.93
CA ILE A 143 -3.90 -9.50 9.61
C ILE A 143 -4.07 -9.15 11.09
N ALA A 144 -3.10 -8.43 11.66
CA ALA A 144 -3.13 -7.99 13.04
C ALA A 144 -4.35 -7.11 13.35
N ILE A 145 -5.39 -7.71 13.94
CA ILE A 145 -6.61 -7.02 14.43
C ILE A 145 -6.30 -6.16 15.67
N GLY A 146 -5.24 -6.51 16.40
CA GLY A 146 -4.79 -5.84 17.62
C GLY A 146 -5.48 -6.34 18.88
N ARG A 147 -5.23 -5.65 20.01
CA ARG A 147 -5.85 -5.99 21.31
C ARG A 147 -7.27 -5.41 21.42
N MET A 148 -8.12 -6.13 22.14
CA MET A 148 -9.50 -5.75 22.41
C MET A 148 -9.55 -4.84 23.65
N THR A 149 -9.22 -3.56 23.47
CA THR A 149 -9.02 -2.60 24.59
C THR A 149 -10.09 -1.53 24.69
N LEU A 150 -10.98 -1.41 23.71
CA LEU A 150 -12.01 -0.38 23.70
C LEU A 150 -13.25 -0.92 24.40
N GLU A 151 -13.79 -0.19 25.36
CA GLU A 151 -14.99 -0.62 26.08
C GLU A 151 -16.26 -0.02 25.46
N CYS A 152 -17.32 -0.80 25.41
CA CYS A 152 -18.63 -0.32 24.98
C CYS A 152 -19.34 0.44 26.11
N ASN A 153 -19.72 1.70 25.86
CA ASN A 153 -20.43 2.53 26.83
C ASN A 153 -21.80 1.97 27.30
N PHE A 154 -22.41 1.04 26.54
CA PHE A 154 -23.74 0.53 26.86
C PHE A 154 -23.72 -0.82 27.58
N CYS A 155 -22.85 -1.75 27.16
CA CYS A 155 -22.80 -3.11 27.67
C CYS A 155 -21.46 -3.51 28.27
N GLN A 156 -20.49 -2.58 28.37
CA GLN A 156 -19.13 -2.80 28.89
C GLN A 156 -18.33 -3.89 28.16
N ALA A 157 -18.84 -4.39 27.02
CA ALA A 157 -18.11 -5.34 26.20
C ALA A 157 -16.87 -4.67 25.61
N LEU A 158 -15.75 -5.39 25.67
CA LEU A 158 -14.52 -4.99 25.00
C LEU A 158 -14.68 -5.18 23.48
N ARG A 159 -14.09 -4.28 22.69
CA ARG A 159 -14.14 -4.27 21.21
C ARG A 159 -12.76 -3.96 20.62
N TRP A 160 -12.58 -4.34 19.35
CA TRP A 160 -11.39 -3.95 18.58
C TRP A 160 -11.53 -2.55 17.98
N LYS A 161 -10.39 -1.93 17.64
CA LYS A 161 -10.36 -0.57 17.04
C LYS A 161 -11.07 -0.49 15.68
N GLY A 162 -11.03 -1.57 14.89
CA GLY A 162 -11.67 -1.64 13.58
C GLY A 162 -13.12 -2.14 13.61
N GLU A 163 -13.65 -2.49 14.78
CA GLU A 163 -14.97 -3.07 14.92
C GLU A 163 -16.06 -1.99 14.87
N SER A 164 -17.19 -2.28 14.20
CA SER A 164 -18.29 -1.32 14.13
C SER A 164 -18.95 -1.15 15.51
N PRO A 165 -19.38 0.07 15.91
CA PRO A 165 -19.96 0.32 17.24
C PRO A 165 -21.22 -0.51 17.56
N GLY A 166 -21.86 -1.09 16.54
CA GLY A 166 -23.08 -1.88 16.64
C GLY A 166 -22.88 -3.37 16.91
N MET A 167 -21.66 -3.92 16.82
CA MET A 167 -21.44 -5.37 16.90
C MET A 167 -21.83 -5.99 18.25
N CYS A 168 -21.61 -5.28 19.36
CA CYS A 168 -21.82 -5.83 20.70
C CYS A 168 -23.27 -5.72 21.21
N CYS A 169 -23.92 -4.57 21.03
CA CYS A 169 -25.26 -4.30 21.57
C CYS A 169 -26.16 -3.50 20.62
N SER A 170 -25.80 -3.45 19.33
CA SER A 170 -26.46 -2.60 18.33
C SER A 170 -26.57 -1.14 18.79
N ASN A 171 -25.48 -0.61 19.36
CA ASN A 171 -25.40 0.75 19.88
C ASN A 171 -26.42 1.06 21.00
N GLY A 172 -26.61 0.12 21.94
CA GLY A 172 -27.45 0.28 23.12
C GLY A 172 -28.91 -0.14 22.93
N LYS A 173 -29.28 -0.61 21.73
CA LYS A 173 -30.63 -1.11 21.44
C LYS A 173 -30.91 -2.46 22.12
N ILE A 174 -29.88 -3.28 22.27
CA ILE A 174 -29.99 -4.60 22.91
C ILE A 174 -29.42 -4.49 24.33
N ARG A 175 -30.23 -4.80 25.33
CA ARG A 175 -29.79 -4.97 26.72
C ARG A 175 -29.65 -6.47 27.00
N LEU A 176 -28.41 -6.93 27.11
CA LEU A 176 -28.14 -8.31 27.52
C LEU A 176 -28.32 -8.42 29.04
N HIS A 177 -29.12 -9.38 29.48
CA HIS A 177 -29.25 -9.69 30.90
C HIS A 177 -27.96 -10.36 31.40
N SER A 178 -27.61 -10.16 32.67
CA SER A 178 -26.50 -10.88 33.28
C SER A 178 -26.78 -12.39 33.20
N LEU A 179 -25.77 -13.16 32.78
CA LEU A 179 -25.83 -14.61 32.77
C LEU A 179 -26.09 -15.08 34.21
N GLN A 180 -27.13 -15.89 34.39
CA GLN A 180 -27.38 -16.58 35.65
C GLN A 180 -26.35 -17.71 35.80
N ALA A 181 -26.00 -18.02 37.05
CA ALA A 181 -25.12 -19.16 37.31
C ALA A 181 -25.80 -20.44 36.79
N PRO A 182 -25.06 -21.33 36.11
CA PRO A 182 -25.60 -22.62 35.69
C PRO A 182 -26.09 -23.43 36.91
N PRO A 183 -27.10 -24.30 36.74
CA PRO A 183 -27.56 -25.16 37.82
C PRO A 183 -26.52 -26.24 38.18
N GLU A 184 -26.54 -26.74 39.41
CA GLU A 184 -25.74 -27.90 39.79
C GLU A 184 -26.21 -29.18 39.08
N PRO A 185 -25.30 -30.09 38.67
CA PRO A 185 -23.86 -30.14 38.98
C PRO A 185 -22.94 -29.33 38.04
N LEU A 186 -23.49 -28.63 37.04
CA LEU A 186 -22.69 -27.99 35.99
C LEU A 186 -21.84 -26.83 36.50
N TYR A 187 -22.34 -26.05 37.47
CA TYR A 187 -21.58 -24.97 38.08
C TYR A 187 -20.30 -25.50 38.73
N THR A 188 -20.41 -26.55 39.54
CA THR A 188 -19.26 -27.21 40.15
C THR A 188 -18.29 -27.75 39.10
N LEU A 189 -18.79 -28.41 38.04
CA LEU A 189 -17.93 -28.94 36.98
C LEU A 189 -17.18 -27.85 36.19
N LEU A 190 -17.78 -26.67 36.03
CA LEU A 190 -17.21 -25.55 35.26
C LEU A 190 -16.26 -24.66 36.08
N THR A 191 -16.35 -24.69 37.41
CA THR A 191 -15.64 -23.73 38.28
C THR A 191 -14.67 -24.36 39.26
N ALA A 192 -14.83 -25.65 39.58
CA ALA A 192 -13.98 -26.31 40.57
C ALA A 192 -12.71 -26.92 39.98
N ASP A 193 -11.74 -27.19 40.86
CA ASP A 193 -10.40 -27.69 40.52
C ASP A 193 -10.21 -29.19 40.82
N TYR A 194 -11.30 -29.93 41.09
CA TYR A 194 -11.21 -31.38 41.31
C TYR A 194 -10.90 -32.11 39.99
N SER A 195 -10.36 -33.34 40.08
CA SER A 195 -10.00 -34.15 38.90
C SER A 195 -11.12 -34.26 37.86
N ASP A 196 -12.35 -34.45 38.33
CA ASP A 196 -13.51 -34.66 37.46
C ASP A 196 -13.96 -33.35 36.80
N ALA A 197 -13.82 -32.22 37.50
CA ALA A 197 -14.13 -30.89 36.97
C ALA A 197 -13.10 -30.46 35.91
N VAL A 198 -11.80 -30.68 36.17
CA VAL A 198 -10.73 -30.42 35.19
C VAL A 198 -10.93 -31.30 33.95
N HIS A 199 -11.19 -32.60 34.13
CA HIS A 199 -11.48 -33.49 33.02
C HIS A 199 -12.69 -33.03 32.21
N PHE A 200 -13.75 -32.58 32.88
CA PHE A 200 -14.93 -32.02 32.22
C PHE A 200 -14.60 -30.76 31.43
N GLN A 201 -13.86 -29.80 32.00
CA GLN A 201 -13.48 -28.54 31.35
C GLN A 201 -12.63 -28.78 30.10
N ASP A 202 -11.63 -29.68 30.18
CA ASP A 202 -10.77 -30.05 29.05
C ASP A 202 -11.55 -30.75 27.93
N ASN A 203 -12.59 -31.50 28.27
CA ASN A 203 -13.37 -32.30 27.33
C ASN A 203 -14.78 -31.73 27.05
N VAL A 204 -15.08 -30.50 27.49
CA VAL A 204 -16.45 -29.92 27.45
C VAL A 204 -17.06 -29.94 26.05
N ARG A 205 -16.24 -29.72 25.01
CA ARG A 205 -16.68 -29.78 23.61
C ARG A 205 -17.10 -31.18 23.19
N LYS A 206 -16.41 -32.23 23.67
CA LYS A 206 -16.77 -33.63 23.38
C LYS A 206 -18.08 -33.99 24.05
N TYR A 207 -18.25 -33.63 25.33
CA TYR A 207 -19.51 -33.81 26.03
C TYR A 207 -20.66 -33.10 25.31
N ASN A 208 -20.51 -31.81 25.00
CA ASN A 208 -21.52 -31.04 24.28
C ASN A 208 -21.86 -31.64 22.90
N ALA A 209 -20.87 -32.16 22.17
CA ALA A 209 -21.08 -32.85 20.91
C ALA A 209 -21.86 -34.17 21.08
N CYS A 210 -21.58 -34.94 22.15
CA CYS A 210 -22.33 -36.16 22.48
C CYS A 210 -23.79 -35.87 22.85
N PHE A 211 -24.06 -34.75 23.52
CA PHE A 211 -25.42 -34.30 23.85
C PHE A 211 -26.10 -33.51 22.74
N GLN A 212 -25.40 -33.28 21.62
CA GLN A 212 -25.96 -32.68 20.41
C GLN A 212 -26.79 -33.72 19.65
N MET A 213 -27.74 -34.37 20.33
CA MET A 213 -28.79 -35.13 19.65
C MET A 213 -29.72 -34.11 19.01
N THR A 214 -29.48 -33.76 17.75
CA THR A 214 -30.52 -33.20 16.89
C THR A 214 -31.63 -34.25 16.80
N SER A 215 -32.64 -34.16 17.65
CA SER A 215 -33.93 -34.79 17.35
C SER A 215 -34.46 -34.08 16.12
N PHE A 216 -34.39 -34.74 14.96
CA PHE A 216 -35.31 -34.38 13.89
C PHE A 216 -36.71 -34.61 14.45
N ASP A 217 -37.53 -33.56 14.48
CA ASP A 217 -38.96 -33.64 14.78
C ASP A 217 -39.60 -34.59 13.77
N SER A 218 -39.64 -35.88 14.11
CA SER A 218 -40.31 -36.91 13.34
C SER A 218 -41.48 -37.38 14.17
N THR A 219 -42.68 -36.96 13.75
CA THR A 219 -43.96 -37.33 14.36
C THR A 219 -44.38 -38.78 14.09
N LYS A 220 -43.51 -39.61 13.49
CA LYS A 220 -43.79 -41.02 13.24
C LYS A 220 -43.20 -41.88 14.35
N GLU A 221 -44.08 -42.45 15.18
CA GLU A 221 -43.74 -43.58 16.05
C GLU A 221 -43.21 -44.75 15.19
N ILE A 222 -41.91 -45.05 15.27
CA ILE A 222 -41.38 -46.33 14.81
C ILE A 222 -41.30 -47.24 16.04
N ARG A 223 -42.25 -48.17 16.16
CA ARG A 223 -42.25 -49.19 17.21
C ARG A 223 -41.27 -50.29 16.85
N HIS A 224 -40.07 -50.25 17.42
CA HIS A 224 -39.22 -51.44 17.56
C HIS A 224 -39.09 -51.85 19.02
N LEU A 225 -39.15 -53.17 19.22
CA LEU A 225 -39.29 -53.86 20.48
C LEU A 225 -38.14 -53.54 21.45
N LYS A 226 -38.52 -53.07 22.66
CA LYS A 226 -37.81 -53.06 23.96
C LYS A 226 -37.26 -51.76 24.54
N PHE A 227 -37.34 -50.59 23.91
CA PHE A 227 -37.09 -49.33 24.62
C PHE A 227 -38.09 -48.24 24.25
N LYS A 228 -38.88 -47.79 25.23
CA LYS A 228 -39.68 -46.57 25.17
C LYS A 228 -38.95 -45.48 25.94
N VAL A 229 -38.37 -44.52 25.24
CA VAL A 229 -37.98 -43.23 25.83
C VAL A 229 -39.06 -42.24 25.47
N LYS A 230 -39.85 -41.81 26.47
CA LYS A 230 -40.75 -40.67 26.35
C LYS A 230 -39.95 -39.43 26.73
N CYS A 231 -39.61 -38.60 25.75
CA CYS A 231 -39.21 -37.22 26.01
C CYS A 231 -40.48 -36.36 26.02
N THR A 232 -40.95 -36.00 27.21
CA THR A 232 -41.89 -34.89 27.39
C THR A 232 -41.07 -33.64 27.62
N ILE A 233 -41.29 -32.63 26.78
CA ILE A 233 -40.75 -31.28 26.97
C ILE A 233 -41.74 -30.56 27.90
N GLU A 234 -41.27 -30.08 29.05
CA GLU A 234 -41.91 -28.97 29.77
C GLU A 234 -41.46 -27.64 29.16
#